data_AF-A0A8J8AY99-F1
#
_entry.id   AF-A0A8J8AY99-F1
#
_cell.length_a   1.000
_cell.length_b   1.000
_cell.length_c   1.000
_cell.angle_alpha   90.00
_cell.angle_beta   90.00
_cell.angle_gamma   90.00
#
_symmetry.space_group_name_H-M   'P 1'
#
loop_
_entity.id
_entity.type
_entity.pdbx_description
1 polymer ?
#
loop_
_entity_poly.entity_id
_entity_poly.type
_entity_poly.pdbx_seq_one_letter_code
_entity_poly.pdbx_strand_id
1 'polypeptide(L)'
;MAADHVIDYIGGSDEDVAHLRLMLRKLRGRLRRTWEMGAEIHADLVLVDRASVAGEAAHQRTLERGVACAEIWREGDPLPADRYLPLPLREDDLVALLDGFDPGSIIAPVPLISHGADFFVMDIGDDAGLQVDPNLLSAVPDGDLGAGAWQRGAAAQDLDHDALFRRDPMADDVRMLVPDSLGNAALEEREGRPTARSRARSETRRETTFEAEEPGGAGIADPVAVPQALQGGGPWPLRDYLRHPILAAPARLELMGLPPLVLDPKQESYDSPAPLPELELYCLQSLKRSDWQPLSSAEIADLHAAGTLRPWRRLLWMDRLLTSDGRLEPQFDRAGTFWITRWLDIIHDYPHHARIASAMMQPRRLHEIAEAAKATMTEVFDSVNAFHAIGDLRWEAKPRGEPRSA
;
A
#
# COMPACT_ATOMS: atom_id res chain seq x y z
N MET A 1 -19.52 -33.62 -9.86
CA MET A 1 -18.98 -32.27 -10.14
C MET A 1 -18.15 -31.91 -8.91
N ALA A 2 -16.82 -31.89 -9.04
CA ALA A 2 -15.97 -31.50 -7.91
C ALA A 2 -16.21 -30.00 -7.67
N ALA A 3 -16.52 -29.60 -6.45
CA ALA A 3 -16.61 -28.19 -6.10
C ALA A 3 -15.20 -27.60 -6.18
N ASP A 4 -15.07 -26.48 -6.89
CA ASP A 4 -13.84 -25.71 -6.91
C ASP A 4 -13.74 -24.97 -5.57
N HIS A 5 -12.67 -25.23 -4.82
CA HIS A 5 -12.41 -24.60 -3.54
C HIS A 5 -11.48 -23.41 -3.70
N VAL A 6 -11.72 -22.37 -2.92
CA VAL A 6 -10.97 -21.13 -3.01
C VAL A 6 -10.04 -20.99 -1.81
N ILE A 7 -8.76 -20.70 -2.07
CA ILE A 7 -7.76 -20.39 -1.06
C ILE A 7 -7.22 -18.97 -1.27
N ASP A 8 -7.01 -18.25 -0.17
CA ASP A 8 -6.33 -16.95 -0.18
C ASP A 8 -5.14 -16.98 0.79
N TYR A 9 -4.12 -16.15 0.53
CA TYR A 9 -2.95 -16.03 1.41
C TYR A 9 -2.69 -14.56 1.75
N ILE A 10 -2.85 -14.23 3.03
CA ILE A 10 -2.82 -12.86 3.53
C ILE A 10 -1.64 -12.67 4.49
N GLY A 11 -0.88 -11.60 4.27
CA GLY A 11 0.28 -11.26 5.09
C GLY A 11 1.61 -11.81 4.56
N GLY A 12 1.58 -12.70 3.56
CA GLY A 12 2.77 -13.13 2.83
C GLY A 12 3.29 -12.09 1.84
N SER A 13 4.54 -12.27 1.38
CA SER A 13 5.09 -11.46 0.30
C SER A 13 4.46 -11.82 -1.06
N ASP A 14 4.53 -10.92 -2.04
CA ASP A 14 4.08 -11.18 -3.41
C ASP A 14 4.78 -12.40 -4.03
N GLU A 15 6.03 -12.65 -3.63
CA GLU A 15 6.80 -13.84 -4.03
C GLU A 15 6.19 -15.12 -3.46
N ASP A 16 5.82 -15.11 -2.18
CA ASP A 16 5.22 -16.28 -1.53
C ASP A 16 3.82 -16.60 -2.10
N VAL A 17 3.03 -15.56 -2.40
CA VAL A 17 1.72 -15.72 -3.07
C VAL A 17 1.89 -16.29 -4.49
N ALA A 18 2.87 -15.80 -5.24
CA ALA A 18 3.20 -16.34 -6.56
C ALA A 18 3.71 -17.79 -6.47
N HIS A 19 4.53 -18.09 -5.47
CA HIS A 19 5.05 -19.43 -5.20
C HIS A 19 3.92 -20.41 -4.88
N LEU A 20 3.00 -20.03 -3.99
CA LEU A 20 1.81 -20.81 -3.67
C LEU A 20 0.95 -21.08 -4.91
N ARG A 21 0.71 -20.06 -5.74
CA ARG A 21 -0.06 -20.21 -6.99
C ARG A 21 0.59 -21.21 -7.95
N LEU A 22 1.92 -21.16 -8.09
CA LEU A 22 2.68 -22.11 -8.91
C LEU A 22 2.63 -23.53 -8.35
N MET A 23 2.75 -23.69 -7.03
CA MET A 23 2.61 -24.98 -6.36
C MET A 23 1.22 -25.57 -6.55
N LEU A 24 0.16 -24.79 -6.34
CA LEU A 24 -1.22 -25.24 -6.55
C LEU A 24 -1.42 -25.73 -7.99
N ARG A 25 -0.90 -25.01 -8.98
CA ARG A 25 -0.97 -25.42 -10.39
C ARG A 25 -0.21 -26.72 -10.66
N LYS A 26 0.96 -26.91 -10.05
CA LYS A 26 1.77 -28.13 -10.15
C LYS A 26 1.08 -29.33 -9.47
N LEU A 27 0.41 -29.08 -8.35
CA LEU A 27 -0.20 -30.11 -7.50
C LEU A 27 -1.66 -30.42 -7.87
N ARG A 28 -2.25 -29.76 -8.89
CA ARG A 28 -3.63 -30.02 -9.37
C ARG A 28 -3.94 -31.50 -9.60
N GLY A 29 -2.97 -32.30 -10.03
CA GLY A 29 -3.16 -33.74 -10.25
C GLY A 29 -2.96 -34.64 -9.02
N ARG A 30 -2.42 -34.09 -7.91
CA ARG A 30 -2.18 -34.81 -6.64
C ARG A 30 -3.22 -34.51 -5.58
N LEU A 31 -3.88 -33.36 -5.65
CA LEU A 31 -4.91 -32.92 -4.69
C LEU A 31 -6.22 -33.68 -4.93
N ARG A 32 -6.92 -34.03 -3.83
CA ARG A 32 -8.24 -34.68 -3.91
C ARG A 32 -9.33 -33.74 -4.44
N ARG A 33 -9.11 -32.43 -4.32
CA ARG A 33 -10.06 -31.37 -4.66
C ARG A 33 -9.38 -30.31 -5.53
N THR A 34 -10.16 -29.63 -6.35
CA THR A 34 -9.65 -28.50 -7.15
C THR A 34 -9.55 -27.29 -6.25
N TRP A 35 -8.36 -26.69 -6.19
CA TRP A 35 -8.11 -25.47 -5.44
C TRP A 35 -7.68 -24.34 -6.37
N GLU A 36 -8.26 -23.17 -6.19
CA GLU A 36 -7.95 -21.95 -6.94
C GLU A 36 -7.64 -20.79 -6.00
N MET A 37 -6.74 -19.90 -6.44
CA MET A 37 -6.45 -18.68 -5.69
C MET A 37 -7.60 -17.69 -5.90
N GLY A 38 -8.17 -17.17 -4.81
CA GLY A 38 -9.20 -16.14 -4.86
C GLY A 38 -9.05 -15.12 -3.74
N ALA A 39 -10.13 -14.40 -3.44
CA ALA A 39 -10.14 -13.37 -2.41
C ALA A 39 -10.74 -13.89 -1.10
N GLU A 40 -10.27 -13.37 0.04
CA GLU A 40 -10.74 -13.64 1.42
C GLU A 40 -12.27 -13.75 1.55
N ILE A 41 -13.02 -12.94 0.80
CA ILE A 41 -14.49 -12.89 0.87
C ILE A 41 -15.11 -14.23 0.45
N HIS A 42 -14.51 -14.92 -0.51
CA HIS A 42 -15.00 -16.19 -1.08
C HIS A 42 -14.07 -17.37 -0.78
N ALA A 43 -13.05 -17.18 0.04
CA ALA A 43 -12.10 -18.23 0.38
C ALA A 43 -12.74 -19.24 1.35
N ASP A 44 -12.62 -20.52 1.03
CA ASP A 44 -12.95 -21.63 1.92
C ASP A 44 -11.85 -21.85 2.97
N LEU A 45 -10.61 -21.51 2.61
CA LEU A 45 -9.43 -21.56 3.48
C LEU A 45 -8.62 -20.27 3.32
N VAL A 46 -8.28 -19.63 4.43
CA VAL A 46 -7.39 -18.46 4.44
C VAL A 46 -6.08 -18.83 5.12
N LEU A 47 -4.98 -18.67 4.40
CA LEU A 47 -3.64 -18.74 4.95
C LEU A 47 -3.27 -17.37 5.50
N VAL A 48 -2.75 -17.31 6.73
CA VAL A 48 -2.36 -16.05 7.37
C VAL A 48 -0.92 -16.11 7.86
N ASP A 49 -0.14 -15.07 7.55
CA ASP A 49 1.17 -14.86 8.18
C ASP A 49 1.03 -13.91 9.38
N ARG A 50 1.07 -14.47 10.60
CA ARG A 50 0.94 -13.69 11.85
C ARG A 50 2.13 -12.79 12.15
N ALA A 51 3.26 -12.94 11.44
CA ALA A 51 4.34 -11.97 11.53
C ALA A 51 3.97 -10.61 10.89
N SER A 52 2.92 -10.58 10.07
CA SER A 52 2.42 -9.37 9.42
C SER A 52 1.17 -8.83 10.10
N VAL A 53 1.09 -7.50 10.28
CA VAL A 53 -0.10 -6.79 10.79
C VAL A 53 -1.34 -7.11 9.96
N ALA A 54 -1.16 -7.29 8.64
CA ALA A 54 -2.26 -7.66 7.74
C ALA A 54 -2.74 -9.10 8.00
N GLY A 55 -1.83 -10.02 8.31
CA GLY A 55 -2.16 -11.42 8.62
C GLY A 55 -2.80 -11.57 10.00
N GLU A 56 -2.38 -10.79 10.99
CA GLU A 56 -3.01 -10.76 12.32
C GLU A 56 -4.46 -10.22 12.22
N ALA A 57 -4.67 -9.13 11.49
CA ALA A 57 -6.00 -8.60 11.25
C ALA A 57 -6.87 -9.59 10.44
N ALA A 58 -6.29 -10.30 9.47
CA ALA A 58 -7.00 -11.32 8.70
C ALA A 58 -7.39 -12.53 9.55
N HIS A 59 -6.49 -13.00 10.43
CA HIS A 59 -6.76 -14.09 11.36
C HIS A 59 -7.99 -13.76 12.23
N GLN A 60 -8.02 -12.56 12.82
CA GLN A 60 -9.16 -12.12 13.62
C GLN A 60 -10.47 -12.07 12.82
N ARG A 61 -10.44 -11.55 11.59
CA ARG A 61 -11.63 -11.53 10.71
C ARG A 61 -12.11 -12.93 10.34
N THR A 62 -11.19 -13.86 10.08
CA THR A 62 -11.55 -15.25 9.73
C THR A 62 -12.20 -15.97 10.90
N LEU A 63 -11.72 -15.74 12.12
CA LEU A 63 -12.35 -16.25 13.35
C LEU A 63 -13.77 -15.71 13.53
N GLU A 64 -13.98 -14.40 13.35
CA GLU A 64 -15.31 -13.78 13.44
C GLU A 64 -16.28 -14.30 12.38
N ARG A 65 -15.77 -14.61 11.18
CA ARG A 65 -16.57 -15.16 10.07
C ARG A 65 -16.79 -16.67 10.18
N GLY A 66 -16.09 -17.36 11.07
CA GLY A 66 -16.11 -18.83 11.16
C GLY A 66 -15.54 -19.53 9.93
N VAL A 67 -14.67 -18.86 9.17
CA VAL A 67 -13.97 -19.44 8.01
C VAL A 67 -12.71 -20.13 8.52
N ALA A 68 -12.36 -21.27 7.92
CA ALA A 68 -11.17 -21.99 8.32
C ALA A 68 -9.91 -21.17 8.01
N CYS A 69 -9.07 -21.03 9.02
CA CYS A 69 -7.80 -20.34 8.94
C CYS A 69 -6.66 -21.33 9.15
N ALA A 70 -5.56 -21.16 8.42
CA ALA A 70 -4.32 -21.87 8.67
C ALA A 70 -3.16 -20.87 8.77
N GLU A 71 -2.34 -21.01 9.81
CA GLU A 71 -1.25 -20.07 10.09
C GLU A 71 0.05 -20.50 9.41
N ILE A 72 0.80 -19.55 8.90
CA ILE A 72 2.16 -19.79 8.45
C ILE A 72 3.07 -19.89 9.67
N TRP A 73 3.81 -20.99 9.77
CA TRP A 73 4.75 -21.23 10.88
C TRP A 73 6.19 -21.18 10.37
N ARG A 74 7.07 -20.49 11.11
CA ARG A 74 8.51 -20.43 10.84
C ARG A 74 9.27 -21.16 11.93
N GLU A 75 10.38 -21.79 11.54
CA GLU A 75 11.25 -22.50 12.47
C GLU A 75 11.80 -21.52 13.53
N GLY A 76 11.33 -21.65 14.77
CA GLY A 76 11.65 -20.75 15.89
C GLY A 76 10.44 -20.09 16.56
N ASP A 77 9.27 -20.07 15.90
CA ASP A 77 8.04 -19.53 16.45
C ASP A 77 7.29 -20.57 17.29
N PRO A 78 6.48 -20.15 18.30
CA PRO A 78 5.61 -21.08 19.02
C PRO A 78 4.67 -21.80 18.04
N LEU A 79 4.53 -23.11 18.21
CA LEU A 79 3.64 -23.89 17.36
C LEU A 79 2.20 -23.43 17.58
N PRO A 80 1.46 -23.04 16.52
CA PRO A 80 0.08 -22.61 16.65
C PRO A 80 -0.83 -23.77 17.07
N ALA A 81 -1.93 -23.44 17.76
CA ALA A 81 -2.86 -24.42 18.32
C ALA A 81 -3.70 -25.14 17.23
N ASP A 82 -3.91 -24.48 16.10
CA ASP A 82 -4.75 -24.95 14.99
C ASP A 82 -3.90 -25.46 13.80
N ARG A 83 -4.44 -25.37 12.58
CA ARG A 83 -3.79 -25.79 11.34
C ARG A 83 -2.66 -24.84 10.98
N TYR A 84 -1.52 -25.39 10.58
CA TYR A 84 -0.37 -24.58 10.16
C TYR A 84 0.34 -25.12 8.93
N LEU A 85 1.11 -24.24 8.28
CA LEU A 85 1.95 -24.56 7.13
C LEU A 85 3.38 -24.09 7.40
N PRO A 86 4.37 -25.00 7.49
CA PRO A 86 5.74 -24.63 7.77
C PRO A 86 6.39 -23.92 6.57
N LEU A 87 7.22 -22.92 6.86
CA LEU A 87 8.17 -22.32 5.92
C LEU A 87 9.56 -22.99 6.06
N PRO A 88 10.24 -23.32 4.95
CA PRO A 88 9.85 -23.09 3.55
C PRO A 88 8.72 -24.01 3.07
N LEU A 89 7.83 -23.49 2.22
CA LEU A 89 6.66 -24.21 1.73
C LEU A 89 7.07 -25.49 0.98
N ARG A 90 6.74 -26.67 1.54
CA ARG A 90 6.96 -27.96 0.88
C ARG A 90 5.67 -28.49 0.26
N GLU A 91 5.83 -29.21 -0.84
CA GLU A 91 4.70 -29.79 -1.58
C GLU A 91 3.89 -30.76 -0.72
N ASP A 92 4.56 -31.62 0.06
CA ASP A 92 3.88 -32.64 0.86
C ASP A 92 3.10 -32.03 2.04
N ASP A 93 3.61 -30.95 2.63
CA ASP A 93 2.95 -30.23 3.73
C ASP A 93 1.70 -29.49 3.24
N LEU A 94 1.76 -28.87 2.07
CA LEU A 94 0.59 -28.22 1.45
C LEU A 94 -0.49 -29.25 1.05
N VAL A 95 -0.10 -30.41 0.50
CA VAL A 95 -1.05 -31.48 0.19
C VAL A 95 -1.72 -31.99 1.47
N ALA A 96 -0.95 -32.21 2.54
CA ALA A 96 -1.51 -32.66 3.82
C ALA A 96 -2.52 -31.66 4.39
N LEU A 97 -2.23 -30.35 4.32
CA LEU A 97 -3.12 -29.29 4.77
C LEU A 97 -4.44 -29.26 3.96
N LEU A 98 -4.33 -29.30 2.63
CA LEU A 98 -5.47 -29.17 1.72
C LEU A 98 -6.34 -30.43 1.64
N ASP A 99 -5.75 -31.62 1.71
CA ASP A 99 -6.51 -32.88 1.73
C ASP A 99 -7.11 -33.16 3.12
N GLY A 100 -6.51 -32.62 4.18
CA GLY A 100 -7.06 -32.62 5.55
C GLY A 100 -8.12 -31.55 5.79
N PHE A 101 -8.45 -30.73 4.78
CA PHE A 101 -9.52 -29.75 4.85
C PHE A 101 -10.90 -30.40 4.73
N ASP A 102 -11.77 -30.18 5.71
CA ASP A 102 -13.18 -30.58 5.64
C ASP A 102 -14.06 -29.33 5.83
N PRO A 103 -14.83 -28.91 4.80
CA PRO A 103 -15.64 -27.69 4.83
C PRO A 103 -16.77 -27.69 5.88
N GLY A 104 -16.91 -28.77 6.67
CA GLY A 104 -17.84 -28.85 7.81
C GLY A 104 -17.21 -28.70 9.19
N SER A 105 -15.88 -28.58 9.29
CA SER A 105 -15.18 -28.42 10.57
C SER A 105 -15.22 -26.95 11.02
N ILE A 106 -16.41 -26.48 11.42
CA ILE A 106 -16.59 -25.19 12.08
C ILE A 106 -15.82 -25.25 13.41
N ILE A 107 -14.77 -24.46 13.54
CA ILE A 107 -14.13 -24.18 14.83
C ILE A 107 -15.20 -23.46 15.66
N ALA A 108 -15.69 -24.09 16.72
CA ALA A 108 -16.66 -23.48 17.61
C ALA A 108 -16.07 -22.15 18.11
N PRO A 109 -16.74 -21.00 17.90
CA PRO A 109 -16.23 -19.74 18.39
C PRO A 109 -16.13 -19.82 19.91
N VAL A 110 -14.91 -19.65 20.43
CA VAL A 110 -14.70 -19.39 21.85
C VAL A 110 -15.47 -18.10 22.16
N PRO A 111 -16.41 -18.09 23.12
CA PRO A 111 -17.16 -16.88 23.43
C PRO A 111 -16.20 -15.84 24.01
N LEU A 112 -15.83 -14.86 23.19
CA LEU A 112 -15.10 -13.69 23.63
C LEU A 112 -16.07 -12.85 24.48
N ILE A 113 -15.79 -12.75 25.77
CA ILE A 113 -16.51 -11.86 26.68
C ILE A 113 -16.29 -10.43 26.19
N SER A 114 -17.30 -9.87 25.52
CA SER A 114 -17.31 -8.48 25.06
C SER A 114 -17.42 -7.57 26.28
N HIS A 115 -16.32 -6.97 26.71
CA HIS A 115 -16.34 -5.85 27.63
C HIS A 115 -16.83 -4.59 26.89
N GLY A 116 -18.09 -4.24 27.10
CA GLY A 116 -18.75 -3.09 26.47
C GLY A 116 -18.24 -1.75 26.97
N ALA A 117 -17.99 -0.85 26.01
CA ALA A 117 -18.33 0.58 25.91
C ALA A 117 -18.29 1.56 27.11
N ASP A 118 -17.81 1.22 28.31
CA ASP A 118 -17.73 2.15 29.45
C ASP A 118 -16.29 2.59 29.83
N PHE A 119 -15.32 2.39 28.94
CA PHE A 119 -13.91 2.71 29.22
C PHE A 119 -13.58 4.22 29.25
N PHE A 120 -14.47 5.10 28.78
CA PHE A 120 -14.17 6.55 28.66
C PHE A 120 -14.76 7.43 29.76
N VAL A 121 -15.21 6.87 30.89
CA VAL A 121 -15.53 7.66 32.09
C VAL A 121 -14.99 6.95 33.33
N MET A 122 -13.71 7.14 33.62
CA MET A 122 -13.20 6.93 34.96
C MET A 122 -12.25 8.08 35.31
N ASP A 123 -12.86 9.12 35.87
CA ASP A 123 -12.17 10.11 36.67
C ASP A 123 -11.58 9.40 37.90
N ILE A 124 -10.33 9.73 38.21
CA ILE A 124 -9.58 9.17 39.32
C ILE A 124 -10.17 9.72 40.61
N GLY A 125 -10.84 8.88 41.39
CA GLY A 125 -11.32 9.22 42.73
C GLY A 125 -11.68 7.98 43.53
N ASP A 126 -11.01 7.81 44.67
CA ASP A 126 -11.28 6.84 45.74
C ASP A 126 -12.77 6.59 45.97
N ASP A 127 -13.23 5.33 45.89
CA ASP A 127 -13.61 4.50 47.05
C ASP A 127 -14.18 3.15 46.56
N ALA A 128 -13.80 2.07 47.22
CA ALA A 128 -14.13 0.70 46.82
C ALA A 128 -15.52 0.27 47.31
N GLY A 129 -16.38 -0.17 46.39
CA GLY A 129 -17.68 -0.77 46.71
C GLY A 129 -18.31 -1.48 45.52
N LEU A 130 -17.80 -2.66 45.15
CA LEU A 130 -18.43 -3.52 44.14
C LEU A 130 -19.59 -4.32 44.76
N GLN A 131 -20.82 -4.03 44.34
CA GLN A 131 -21.95 -4.94 44.47
C GLN A 131 -22.12 -5.73 43.16
N VAL A 132 -22.08 -7.06 43.27
CA VAL A 132 -22.33 -8.00 42.16
C VAL A 132 -23.77 -8.50 42.25
N ASP A 133 -24.51 -8.40 41.15
CA ASP A 133 -25.89 -8.86 41.02
C ASP A 133 -25.99 -10.40 41.13
N PRO A 134 -26.82 -10.97 42.02
CA PRO A 134 -26.83 -12.41 42.34
C PRO A 134 -27.56 -13.30 41.32
N ASN A 135 -28.03 -12.78 40.19
CA ASN A 135 -28.89 -13.53 39.26
C ASN A 135 -28.16 -14.14 38.05
N LEU A 136 -26.83 -14.05 37.97
CA LEU A 136 -26.02 -14.59 36.86
C LEU A 136 -25.55 -16.04 37.07
N LEU A 137 -26.02 -16.73 38.11
CA LEU A 137 -25.50 -18.03 38.56
C LEU A 137 -26.53 -19.18 38.51
N SER A 138 -27.44 -19.18 37.53
CA SER A 138 -28.43 -20.25 37.39
C SER A 138 -28.77 -20.57 35.92
N ALA A 139 -27.84 -21.21 35.22
CA ALA A 139 -28.14 -22.05 34.05
C ALA A 139 -26.93 -22.93 33.68
N VAL A 140 -26.60 -23.91 34.52
CA VAL A 140 -25.80 -25.08 34.12
C VAL A 140 -26.69 -26.31 34.33
N PRO A 141 -26.95 -27.14 33.31
CA PRO A 141 -27.66 -28.40 33.50
C PRO A 141 -26.73 -29.46 34.12
N ASP A 142 -27.25 -30.13 35.15
CA ASP A 142 -26.62 -31.22 35.90
C ASP A 142 -26.28 -32.45 35.03
N GLY A 143 -25.14 -33.09 35.30
CA GLY A 143 -24.77 -34.37 34.68
C GLY A 143 -23.39 -34.94 35.03
N ASP A 144 -23.21 -35.30 36.31
CA ASP A 144 -22.43 -36.45 36.84
C ASP A 144 -20.95 -36.65 36.43
N LEU A 145 -20.01 -36.29 37.33
CA LEU A 145 -18.74 -37.00 37.53
C LEU A 145 -18.35 -37.02 39.02
N GLY A 146 -18.27 -38.22 39.57
CA GLY A 146 -17.97 -38.53 40.96
C GLY A 146 -16.54 -38.20 41.43
N ALA A 147 -16.45 -37.99 42.74
CA ALA A 147 -15.27 -37.65 43.51
C ALA A 147 -14.20 -38.75 43.56
N GLY A 148 -12.92 -38.34 43.50
CA GLY A 148 -11.77 -39.19 43.74
C GLY A 148 -10.46 -38.41 43.93
N ALA A 149 -10.26 -37.93 45.17
CA ALA A 149 -9.01 -37.66 45.89
C ALA A 149 -7.69 -37.38 45.14
N TRP A 150 -7.11 -36.19 45.39
CA TRP A 150 -5.65 -36.00 45.40
C TRP A 150 -5.21 -35.50 46.79
N GLN A 151 -4.55 -36.38 47.52
CA GLN A 151 -3.92 -36.11 48.81
C GLN A 151 -2.57 -35.41 48.63
N ARG A 152 -2.30 -34.47 49.54
CA ARG A 152 -1.00 -33.86 49.80
C ARG A 152 0.00 -34.90 50.32
N GLY A 153 1.25 -34.79 49.85
CA GLY A 153 2.45 -35.32 50.50
C GLY A 153 3.57 -34.29 50.37
N ALA A 154 4.19 -33.96 51.50
CA ALA A 154 5.11 -32.84 51.70
C ALA A 154 6.60 -33.24 51.53
N ALA A 155 7.45 -32.29 51.12
CA ALA A 155 8.78 -32.01 51.70
C ALA A 155 9.49 -30.90 50.90
N ALA A 156 9.99 -29.88 51.62
CA ALA A 156 11.30 -29.22 51.50
C ALA A 156 11.86 -28.87 50.09
N GLN A 157 12.44 -27.71 49.79
CA GLN A 157 13.12 -26.67 50.56
C GLN A 157 13.46 -25.53 49.57
N ASP A 158 13.80 -24.37 50.15
CA ASP A 158 14.25 -23.13 49.52
C ASP A 158 15.13 -23.29 48.28
N LEU A 159 14.69 -22.73 47.14
CA LEU A 159 15.54 -22.46 45.99
C LEU A 159 15.71 -20.95 45.84
N ASP A 160 16.92 -20.55 46.21
CA ASP A 160 17.54 -19.22 46.16
C ASP A 160 17.36 -18.55 44.79
N HIS A 161 16.69 -17.39 44.77
CA HIS A 161 16.39 -16.62 43.56
C HIS A 161 17.65 -15.98 42.91
N ASP A 162 18.81 -16.02 43.56
CA ASP A 162 20.09 -15.56 43.01
C ASP A 162 20.82 -16.61 42.14
N ALA A 163 20.24 -17.79 41.93
CA ALA A 163 20.81 -18.85 41.07
C ALA A 163 20.45 -18.71 39.58
N LEU A 164 19.47 -17.87 39.20
CA LEU A 164 19.00 -17.72 37.82
C LEU A 164 19.83 -16.76 36.94
N PHE A 165 20.77 -16.01 37.53
CA PHE A 165 21.60 -15.03 36.81
C PHE A 165 23.10 -15.37 36.77
N ARG A 166 23.48 -16.60 37.12
CA ARG A 166 24.88 -17.05 37.03
C ARG A 166 25.19 -17.53 35.61
N ARG A 167 26.01 -16.76 34.91
CA ARG A 167 26.57 -17.07 33.58
C ARG A 167 27.28 -18.42 33.63
N ASP A 168 26.93 -19.32 32.70
CA ASP A 168 27.49 -20.67 32.59
C ASP A 168 29.03 -20.61 32.40
N PRO A 169 29.83 -21.21 33.31
CA PRO A 169 31.28 -21.18 33.24
C PRO A 169 31.90 -22.19 32.25
N MET A 170 31.12 -22.94 31.46
CA MET A 170 31.66 -23.82 30.39
C MET A 170 31.63 -23.19 28.98
N ALA A 171 31.30 -21.91 28.85
CA ALA A 171 31.34 -21.21 27.56
C ALA A 171 32.77 -20.83 27.09
N ASP A 172 33.80 -21.06 27.90
CA ASP A 172 35.20 -20.78 27.57
C ASP A 172 36.02 -22.08 27.53
N ASP A 173 35.98 -22.80 26.41
CA ASP A 173 37.12 -23.63 26.01
C ASP A 173 37.15 -23.83 24.49
N VAL A 174 37.92 -22.95 23.83
CA VAL A 174 38.40 -23.16 22.46
C VAL A 174 39.75 -23.87 22.57
N ARG A 175 39.84 -25.11 22.04
CA ARG A 175 41.05 -25.64 21.36
C ARG A 175 40.86 -27.04 20.79
N MET A 176 41.47 -27.20 19.60
CA MET A 176 41.81 -28.41 18.82
C MET A 176 40.87 -28.70 17.64
N LEU A 177 41.34 -28.91 16.41
CA LEU A 177 42.61 -28.62 15.76
C LEU A 177 42.31 -28.72 14.25
N VAL A 178 42.80 -27.77 13.45
CA VAL A 178 42.77 -27.79 11.97
C VAL A 178 43.81 -28.82 11.47
N PRO A 179 43.71 -29.29 10.21
CA PRO A 179 44.93 -29.20 9.39
C PRO A 179 44.74 -28.33 8.16
N ASP A 180 45.67 -27.38 8.06
CA ASP A 180 45.99 -26.56 6.92
C ASP A 180 46.37 -27.41 5.70
N SER A 181 45.82 -27.09 4.53
CA SER A 181 46.61 -26.54 3.42
C SER A 181 45.74 -26.32 2.19
N LEU A 182 45.43 -25.06 1.87
CA LEU A 182 45.22 -24.63 0.49
C LEU A 182 46.48 -23.86 0.07
N GLY A 183 47.16 -24.40 -0.93
CA GLY A 183 48.44 -23.88 -1.40
C GLY A 183 48.35 -22.44 -1.89
N ASN A 184 49.42 -21.69 -1.64
CA ASN A 184 49.65 -20.34 -2.15
C ASN A 184 49.79 -20.34 -3.67
N ALA A 185 48.68 -20.23 -4.40
CA ALA A 185 48.61 -19.67 -5.75
C ALA A 185 47.15 -19.43 -6.15
N ALA A 186 46.60 -18.25 -5.81
CA ALA A 186 45.57 -17.52 -6.58
C ALA A 186 44.96 -16.41 -5.70
N LEU A 187 45.76 -15.38 -5.41
CA LEU A 187 45.21 -14.03 -5.26
C LEU A 187 44.94 -13.53 -6.68
N GLU A 188 43.68 -13.54 -7.11
CA GLU A 188 43.27 -12.74 -8.27
C GLU A 188 42.17 -11.77 -7.87
N GLU A 189 42.54 -10.51 -8.00
CA GLU A 189 41.70 -9.33 -7.88
C GLU A 189 40.48 -9.42 -8.80
N ARG A 190 39.39 -8.88 -8.27
CA ARG A 190 38.15 -8.60 -8.96
C ARG A 190 38.36 -7.45 -9.95
N GLU A 191 38.83 -7.74 -11.16
CA GLU A 191 38.71 -6.84 -12.31
C GLU A 191 37.63 -7.35 -13.28
N GLY A 192 36.67 -6.47 -13.58
CA GLY A 192 35.60 -6.72 -14.53
C GLY A 192 36.10 -6.81 -15.96
N ARG A 193 36.46 -8.01 -16.42
CA ARG A 193 36.56 -8.33 -17.85
C ARG A 193 35.45 -9.29 -18.29
N PRO A 194 34.72 -8.95 -19.36
CA PRO A 194 33.68 -9.83 -19.91
C PRO A 194 34.28 -11.16 -20.37
N THR A 195 33.73 -12.27 -19.90
CA THR A 195 34.14 -13.62 -20.33
C THR A 195 33.80 -13.84 -21.80
N ALA A 196 34.52 -14.73 -22.50
CA ALA A 196 34.32 -15.00 -23.93
C ALA A 196 32.85 -15.36 -24.31
N ARG A 197 32.08 -15.88 -23.36
CA ARG A 197 30.64 -16.16 -23.51
C ARG A 197 29.74 -14.92 -23.56
N SER A 198 30.21 -13.81 -23.00
CA SER A 198 29.52 -12.51 -22.99
C SER A 198 29.87 -11.63 -24.20
N ARG A 199 31.07 -11.79 -24.77
CA ARG A 199 31.44 -11.20 -26.08
C ARG A 199 30.64 -11.79 -27.24
N ALA A 200 30.48 -13.11 -27.27
CA ALA A 200 29.71 -13.77 -28.34
C ALA A 200 28.24 -13.28 -28.44
N ARG A 201 27.58 -12.93 -27.32
CA ARG A 201 26.19 -12.39 -27.36
C ARG A 201 26.12 -10.91 -27.73
N SER A 202 27.19 -10.15 -27.51
CA SER A 202 27.25 -8.72 -27.85
C SER A 202 27.71 -8.49 -29.29
N GLU A 203 28.46 -9.43 -29.88
CA GLU A 203 28.81 -9.43 -31.31
C GLU A 203 27.63 -9.89 -32.19
N THR A 204 26.89 -10.95 -31.83
CA THR A 204 25.68 -11.37 -32.61
C THR A 204 24.56 -10.31 -32.63
N ARG A 205 24.48 -9.44 -31.61
CA ARG A 205 23.52 -8.32 -31.57
C ARG A 205 24.02 -7.05 -32.28
N ARG A 206 25.32 -6.95 -32.55
CA ARG A 206 25.91 -5.82 -33.30
C ARG A 206 26.01 -6.09 -34.80
N GLU A 207 26.01 -7.35 -35.22
CA GLU A 207 26.22 -7.75 -36.61
C GLU A 207 24.93 -7.90 -37.43
N THR A 208 23.75 -7.64 -36.83
CA THR A 208 22.45 -7.57 -37.54
C THR A 208 21.90 -6.15 -37.70
N THR A 209 22.69 -5.12 -37.37
CA THR A 209 22.26 -3.70 -37.39
C THR A 209 22.76 -2.91 -38.59
N PHE A 210 23.43 -3.54 -39.56
CA PHE A 210 23.76 -2.88 -40.83
C PHE A 210 23.30 -3.75 -41.99
N GLU A 211 22.48 -3.13 -42.86
CA GLU A 211 21.88 -3.65 -44.10
C GLU A 211 20.44 -4.19 -44.00
N ALA A 212 19.48 -3.27 -43.86
CA ALA A 212 18.24 -3.27 -44.63
C ALA A 212 17.67 -1.84 -44.64
N GLU A 213 17.83 -1.13 -45.76
CA GLU A 213 16.99 0.03 -46.06
C GLU A 213 15.54 -0.46 -46.22
N GLU A 214 14.63 0.00 -45.36
CA GLU A 214 13.20 0.02 -45.64
C GLU A 214 12.68 1.46 -45.55
N PRO A 215 11.83 1.91 -46.50
CA PRO A 215 10.97 3.05 -46.28
C PRO A 215 9.64 2.60 -45.67
N GLY A 216 9.29 3.20 -44.53
CA GLY A 216 7.90 3.35 -44.09
C GLY A 216 7.39 2.33 -43.05
N GLY A 217 7.58 2.64 -41.77
CA GLY A 217 6.88 1.99 -40.67
C GLY A 217 6.96 2.83 -39.41
N ALA A 218 5.81 3.32 -38.92
CA ALA A 218 5.68 4.19 -37.76
C ALA A 218 6.33 3.56 -36.51
N GLY A 219 7.30 4.27 -35.92
CA GLY A 219 7.99 3.86 -34.70
C GLY A 219 7.05 3.85 -33.49
N ILE A 220 6.96 2.68 -32.86
CA ILE A 220 6.44 2.53 -31.50
C ILE A 220 7.49 3.15 -30.57
N ALA A 221 7.10 4.20 -29.85
CA ALA A 221 7.95 4.90 -28.90
C ALA A 221 8.38 3.98 -27.75
N ASP A 222 9.63 4.15 -27.30
CA ASP A 222 10.17 3.54 -26.08
C ASP A 222 9.26 3.80 -24.87
N PRO A 223 9.06 2.83 -23.96
CA PRO A 223 8.27 3.07 -22.76
C PRO A 223 9.01 4.07 -21.86
N VAL A 224 8.33 5.18 -21.54
CA VAL A 224 8.79 6.19 -20.59
C VAL A 224 9.14 5.49 -19.27
N ALA A 225 10.43 5.48 -18.93
CA ALA A 225 10.90 4.86 -17.69
C ALA A 225 10.29 5.58 -16.48
N VAL A 226 9.43 4.87 -15.73
CA VAL A 226 8.97 5.33 -14.41
C VAL A 226 10.21 5.44 -13.50
N PRO A 227 10.48 6.60 -12.87
CA PRO A 227 11.57 6.76 -11.91
C PRO A 227 11.59 5.60 -10.90
N GLN A 228 12.75 4.99 -10.66
CA GLN A 228 12.89 3.83 -9.75
C GLN A 228 12.33 4.08 -8.35
N ALA A 229 12.30 5.33 -7.87
CA ALA A 229 11.66 5.70 -6.62
C ALA A 229 10.13 5.42 -6.59
N LEU A 230 9.44 5.57 -7.73
CA LEU A 230 8.00 5.35 -7.86
C LEU A 230 7.63 3.87 -8.07
N GLN A 231 8.62 2.99 -8.29
CA GLN A 231 8.38 1.55 -8.46
C GLN A 231 8.17 0.81 -7.12
N GLY A 232 8.53 1.44 -5.99
CA GLY A 232 8.53 0.82 -4.66
C GLY A 232 7.17 0.68 -3.96
N GLY A 233 6.04 0.82 -4.67
CA GLY A 233 4.70 0.63 -4.09
C GLY A 233 4.33 1.57 -2.93
N GLY A 234 5.12 2.63 -2.71
CA GLY A 234 4.91 3.57 -1.61
C GLY A 234 3.60 4.37 -1.71
N PRO A 235 3.16 4.99 -0.61
CA PRO A 235 2.02 5.91 -0.64
C PRO A 235 2.48 7.23 -1.27
N TRP A 236 1.80 7.65 -2.34
CA TRP A 236 2.11 8.86 -3.10
C TRP A 236 0.96 9.87 -3.02
N PRO A 237 1.22 11.18 -3.03
CA PRO A 237 0.17 12.18 -3.22
C PRO A 237 -0.51 12.00 -4.57
N LEU A 238 -1.78 12.42 -4.68
CA LEU A 238 -2.57 12.32 -5.91
C LEU A 238 -1.84 12.90 -7.15
N ARG A 239 -1.08 13.99 -6.98
CA ARG A 239 -0.32 14.63 -8.06
C ARG A 239 0.65 13.68 -8.77
N ASP A 240 1.23 12.71 -8.06
CA ASP A 240 2.24 11.83 -8.63
C ASP A 240 1.58 10.82 -9.56
N TYR A 241 0.37 10.35 -9.23
CA TYR A 241 -0.45 9.52 -10.12
C TYR A 241 -0.89 10.25 -11.39
N LEU A 242 -1.04 11.58 -11.33
CA LEU A 242 -1.44 12.42 -12.46
C LEU A 242 -0.27 12.84 -13.35
N ARG A 243 0.96 12.93 -12.81
CA ARG A 243 2.16 13.37 -13.55
C ARG A 243 3.05 12.24 -14.04
N HIS A 244 3.00 11.10 -13.36
CA HIS A 244 3.86 9.96 -13.65
C HIS A 244 3.01 8.77 -14.10
N PRO A 245 3.55 7.90 -14.99
CA PRO A 245 2.82 6.74 -15.47
C PRO A 245 2.80 5.60 -14.42
N ILE A 246 2.31 5.89 -13.21
CA ILE A 246 2.14 4.93 -12.10
C ILE A 246 0.89 4.06 -12.36
N LEU A 247 -0.15 4.67 -12.96
CA LEU A 247 -1.33 3.96 -13.45
C LEU A 247 -1.16 3.69 -14.95
N ALA A 248 -1.05 2.41 -15.33
CA ALA A 248 -0.94 2.00 -16.73
C ALA A 248 -2.29 1.95 -17.47
N ALA A 249 -3.40 1.93 -16.74
CA ALA A 249 -4.75 1.84 -17.26
C ALA A 249 -5.71 2.65 -16.36
N PRO A 250 -6.92 2.98 -16.85
CA PRO A 250 -7.89 3.69 -16.04
C PRO A 250 -8.24 2.91 -14.78
N ALA A 251 -8.32 3.63 -13.68
CA ALA A 251 -8.53 3.04 -12.37
C ALA A 251 -9.45 3.92 -11.53
N ARG A 252 -10.23 3.27 -10.67
CA ARG A 252 -11.13 3.86 -9.70
C ARG A 252 -10.51 3.80 -8.32
N LEU A 253 -10.66 4.88 -7.58
CA LEU A 253 -10.29 5.00 -6.18
C LEU A 253 -11.54 5.32 -5.37
N GLU A 254 -11.71 4.60 -4.27
CA GLU A 254 -12.77 4.81 -3.31
C GLU A 254 -12.17 4.79 -1.91
N LEU A 255 -12.31 5.92 -1.23
CA LEU A 255 -11.97 6.03 0.18
C LEU A 255 -13.27 6.15 0.99
N MET A 256 -13.26 5.60 2.20
CA MET A 256 -14.44 5.65 3.08
C MET A 256 -14.90 7.08 3.31
N GLY A 257 -16.16 7.36 2.99
CA GLY A 257 -16.78 8.68 3.16
C GLY A 257 -16.46 9.70 2.08
N LEU A 258 -15.69 9.33 1.04
CA LEU A 258 -15.42 10.20 -0.11
C LEU A 258 -16.12 9.70 -1.37
N PRO A 259 -16.51 10.61 -2.28
CA PRO A 259 -17.07 10.22 -3.57
C PRO A 259 -16.04 9.44 -4.40
N PRO A 260 -16.46 8.46 -5.22
CA PRO A 260 -15.53 7.71 -6.06
C PRO A 260 -14.81 8.65 -7.05
N LEU A 261 -13.52 8.37 -7.26
CA LEU A 261 -12.68 9.09 -8.21
C LEU A 261 -12.13 8.12 -9.24
N VAL A 262 -12.46 8.34 -10.51
CA VAL A 262 -11.91 7.58 -11.63
C VAL A 262 -10.86 8.43 -12.32
N LEU A 263 -9.69 7.86 -12.59
CA LEU A 263 -8.64 8.47 -13.41
C LEU A 263 -8.46 7.66 -14.70
N ASP A 264 -8.43 8.34 -15.84
CA ASP A 264 -8.04 7.80 -17.14
C ASP A 264 -6.72 8.43 -17.62
N PRO A 265 -5.59 7.71 -17.45
CA PRO A 265 -4.27 8.17 -17.91
C PRO A 265 -4.09 8.30 -19.41
N LYS A 266 -4.92 7.64 -20.22
CA LYS A 266 -4.78 7.70 -21.67
C LYS A 266 -5.38 8.99 -22.23
N GLN A 267 -6.47 9.47 -21.63
CA GLN A 267 -7.15 10.70 -22.04
C GLN A 267 -6.84 11.91 -21.17
N GLU A 268 -6.02 11.75 -20.13
CA GLU A 268 -5.76 12.78 -19.11
C GLU A 268 -7.07 13.36 -18.54
N SER A 269 -8.01 12.48 -18.25
CA SER A 269 -9.35 12.84 -17.79
C SER A 269 -9.77 12.05 -16.55
N TYR A 270 -10.65 12.63 -15.75
CA TYR A 270 -11.18 12.04 -14.54
C TYR A 270 -12.70 12.09 -14.52
N ASP A 271 -13.31 11.13 -13.86
CA ASP A 271 -14.73 11.10 -13.57
C ASP A 271 -14.97 11.06 -12.06
N SER A 272 -16.02 11.75 -11.61
CA SER A 272 -16.53 11.64 -10.25
C SER A 272 -17.93 12.24 -10.21
N PRO A 273 -18.88 11.68 -9.42
CA PRO A 273 -20.21 12.27 -9.28
C PRO A 273 -20.20 13.61 -8.51
N ALA A 274 -19.11 13.90 -7.79
CA ALA A 274 -19.02 15.06 -6.92
C ALA A 274 -18.37 16.29 -7.60
N PRO A 275 -18.65 17.52 -7.09
CA PRO A 275 -17.92 18.72 -7.46
C PRO A 275 -16.47 18.68 -6.98
N LEU A 276 -15.64 19.57 -7.51
CA LEU A 276 -14.20 19.57 -7.24
C LEU A 276 -13.84 19.72 -5.74
N PRO A 277 -14.52 20.56 -4.92
CA PRO A 277 -14.18 20.73 -3.50
C PRO A 277 -14.37 19.47 -2.64
N GLU A 278 -15.29 18.59 -3.03
CA GLU A 278 -15.49 17.31 -2.32
C GLU A 278 -14.34 16.31 -2.57
N LEU A 279 -13.46 16.61 -3.54
CA LEU A 279 -12.29 15.82 -3.87
C LEU A 279 -11.00 16.33 -3.21
N GLU A 280 -11.05 17.41 -2.42
CA GLU A 280 -9.86 17.99 -1.78
C GLU A 280 -9.12 17.00 -0.89
N LEU A 281 -9.86 16.16 -0.15
CA LEU A 281 -9.26 15.15 0.72
C LEU A 281 -8.42 14.11 -0.04
N TYR A 282 -8.72 13.83 -1.32
CA TYR A 282 -7.85 12.97 -2.12
C TYR A 282 -6.49 13.61 -2.39
N CYS A 283 -6.42 14.94 -2.52
CA CYS A 283 -5.16 15.65 -2.73
C CYS A 283 -4.30 15.75 -1.47
N LEU A 284 -4.94 15.74 -0.30
CA LEU A 284 -4.25 15.86 0.99
C LEU A 284 -3.77 14.51 1.55
N GLN A 285 -4.21 13.39 0.98
CA GLN A 285 -3.85 12.05 1.44
C GLN A 285 -2.70 11.44 0.61
N SER A 286 -1.96 10.55 1.26
CA SER A 286 -0.97 9.69 0.59
C SER A 286 -1.64 8.38 0.21
N LEU A 287 -1.83 8.17 -1.08
CA LEU A 287 -2.60 7.07 -1.67
C LEU A 287 -1.65 5.95 -2.08
N LYS A 288 -1.95 4.70 -1.75
CA LYS A 288 -1.15 3.56 -2.19
C LYS A 288 -1.62 3.10 -3.55
N ARG A 289 -0.72 2.49 -4.33
CA ARG A 289 -1.06 1.93 -5.64
C ARG A 289 -2.11 0.82 -5.53
N SER A 290 -2.11 0.07 -4.43
CA SER A 290 -3.06 -1.00 -4.13
C SER A 290 -4.50 -0.52 -3.94
N ASP A 291 -4.70 0.75 -3.58
CA ASP A 291 -6.03 1.32 -3.31
C ASP A 291 -6.81 1.57 -4.62
N TRP A 292 -6.09 1.58 -5.75
CA TRP A 292 -6.64 1.78 -7.08
C TRP A 292 -7.14 0.49 -7.70
N GLN A 293 -8.45 0.42 -7.95
CA GLN A 293 -9.12 -0.68 -8.61
C GLN A 293 -9.08 -0.47 -10.13
N PRO A 294 -8.51 -1.39 -10.92
CA PRO A 294 -8.50 -1.26 -12.37
C PRO A 294 -9.92 -1.38 -12.94
N LEU A 295 -10.24 -0.53 -13.92
CA LEU A 295 -11.52 -0.58 -14.63
C LEU A 295 -11.43 -1.45 -15.89
N SER A 296 -12.51 -2.16 -16.20
CA SER A 296 -12.64 -2.91 -17.45
C SER A 296 -12.81 -1.99 -18.65
N SER A 297 -12.51 -2.48 -19.85
CA SER A 297 -12.68 -1.71 -21.08
C SER A 297 -14.13 -1.33 -21.37
N ALA A 298 -15.10 -2.11 -20.89
CA ALA A 298 -16.52 -1.80 -21.04
C ALA A 298 -16.93 -0.60 -20.16
N GLU A 299 -16.53 -0.60 -18.88
CA GLU A 299 -16.84 0.50 -17.96
C GLU A 299 -16.24 1.83 -18.43
N ILE A 300 -15.02 1.81 -18.98
CA ILE A 300 -14.38 3.00 -19.55
C ILE A 300 -15.15 3.50 -20.78
N ALA A 301 -15.60 2.60 -21.64
CA ALA A 301 -16.39 2.97 -22.82
C ALA A 301 -17.73 3.61 -22.42
N ASP A 302 -18.37 3.12 -21.36
CA ASP A 302 -19.61 3.69 -20.83
C ASP A 302 -19.36 5.11 -20.26
N LEU A 303 -18.26 5.33 -19.54
CA LEU A 303 -17.86 6.66 -19.07
C LEU A 303 -17.59 7.63 -20.23
N HIS A 304 -16.93 7.16 -21.29
CA HIS A 304 -16.69 7.96 -22.48
C HIS A 304 -18.00 8.30 -23.20
N ALA A 305 -18.94 7.36 -23.27
CA ALA A 305 -20.25 7.56 -23.87
C ALA A 305 -21.14 8.52 -23.04
N ALA A 306 -21.02 8.50 -21.71
CA ALA A 306 -21.73 9.40 -20.81
C ALA A 306 -21.25 10.86 -20.92
N GLY A 307 -20.01 11.08 -21.36
CA GLY A 307 -19.46 12.43 -21.55
C GLY A 307 -19.22 13.21 -20.26
N THR A 308 -19.10 12.53 -19.11
CA THR A 308 -18.91 13.13 -17.78
C THR A 308 -17.44 13.42 -17.46
N LEU A 309 -16.52 13.00 -18.33
CA LEU A 309 -15.08 13.16 -18.15
C LEU A 309 -14.66 14.63 -18.09
N ARG A 310 -13.92 14.96 -17.03
CA ARG A 310 -13.34 16.29 -16.77
C ARG A 310 -11.81 16.22 -16.92
N PRO A 311 -11.13 17.29 -17.33
CA PRO A 311 -9.69 17.23 -17.58
C PRO A 311 -8.87 17.21 -16.27
N TRP A 312 -7.82 16.39 -16.21
CA TRP A 312 -6.91 16.24 -15.06
C TRP A 312 -6.32 17.54 -14.53
N ARG A 313 -6.13 18.53 -15.42
CA ARG A 313 -5.63 19.86 -15.06
C ARG A 313 -6.41 20.49 -13.89
N ARG A 314 -7.70 20.17 -13.71
CA ARG A 314 -8.49 20.64 -12.56
C ARG A 314 -7.99 20.07 -11.23
N LEU A 315 -7.70 18.77 -11.20
CA LEU A 315 -7.16 18.08 -10.02
C LEU A 315 -5.73 18.54 -9.72
N LEU A 316 -4.88 18.67 -10.74
CA LEU A 316 -3.52 19.19 -10.58
C LEU A 316 -3.50 20.63 -10.06
N TRP A 317 -4.41 21.47 -10.55
CA TRP A 317 -4.58 22.83 -10.07
C TRP A 317 -5.01 22.85 -8.60
N MET A 318 -6.02 22.05 -8.23
CA MET A 318 -6.52 21.94 -6.85
C MET A 318 -5.45 21.42 -5.88
N ASP A 319 -4.75 20.35 -6.24
CA ASP A 319 -3.65 19.81 -5.43
C ASP A 319 -2.57 20.87 -5.15
N ARG A 320 -2.18 21.65 -6.17
CA ARG A 320 -1.18 22.69 -5.97
C ARG A 320 -1.72 23.87 -5.16
N LEU A 321 -2.98 24.23 -5.35
CA LEU A 321 -3.65 25.27 -4.57
C LEU A 321 -3.62 24.93 -3.07
N LEU A 322 -4.02 23.71 -2.70
CA LEU A 322 -4.10 23.27 -1.30
C LEU A 322 -2.72 23.13 -0.63
N THR A 323 -1.66 22.92 -1.40
CA THR A 323 -0.31 22.66 -0.88
C THR A 323 0.67 23.83 -1.02
N SER A 324 0.21 24.99 -1.49
CA SER A 324 1.05 26.18 -1.65
C SER A 324 1.28 26.97 -0.36
N ASP A 325 0.43 26.78 0.67
CA ASP A 325 0.57 27.37 2.01
C ASP A 325 0.78 28.90 2.00
N GLY A 326 0.21 29.60 1.02
CA GLY A 326 0.31 31.04 0.89
C GLY A 326 1.70 31.56 0.54
N ARG A 327 2.58 30.72 -0.01
CA ARG A 327 3.96 31.09 -0.33
C ARG A 327 4.19 31.08 -1.82
N LEU A 328 4.58 32.23 -2.36
CA LEU A 328 5.00 32.32 -3.75
C LEU A 328 6.29 31.49 -3.98
N GLU A 329 6.32 30.71 -5.06
CA GLU A 329 7.50 29.89 -5.39
C GLU A 329 8.77 30.76 -5.54
N PRO A 330 9.95 30.27 -5.07
CA PRO A 330 11.17 31.09 -4.98
C PRO A 330 11.68 31.68 -6.30
N GLN A 331 11.30 31.06 -7.41
CA GLN A 331 11.68 31.48 -8.76
C GLN A 331 10.95 32.74 -9.24
N PHE A 332 9.83 33.09 -8.61
CA PHE A 332 9.02 34.24 -9.03
C PHE A 332 9.46 35.53 -8.34
N ASP A 333 9.58 36.59 -9.13
CA ASP A 333 9.77 37.94 -8.61
C ASP A 333 8.44 38.48 -8.07
N ARG A 334 8.38 38.82 -6.78
CA ARG A 334 7.20 39.43 -6.14
C ARG A 334 6.79 40.75 -6.79
N ALA A 335 7.73 41.45 -7.42
CA ALA A 335 7.49 42.69 -8.14
C ALA A 335 7.23 42.49 -9.65
N GLY A 336 7.21 41.23 -10.11
CA GLY A 336 6.95 40.86 -11.49
C GLY A 336 5.50 41.06 -11.92
N THR A 337 5.28 40.88 -13.21
CA THR A 337 3.96 40.94 -13.85
C THR A 337 3.54 39.52 -14.21
N PHE A 338 2.30 39.15 -13.91
CA PHE A 338 1.77 37.79 -14.04
C PHE A 338 0.48 37.79 -14.84
N TRP A 339 0.26 36.74 -15.64
CA TRP A 339 -1.02 36.49 -16.31
C TRP A 339 -1.18 35.00 -16.65
N ILE A 340 -2.42 34.58 -16.86
CA ILE A 340 -2.75 33.25 -17.34
C ILE A 340 -2.97 33.26 -18.85
N THR A 341 -2.59 32.17 -19.52
CA THR A 341 -2.71 32.00 -20.97
C THR A 341 -3.98 31.30 -21.39
N ARG A 342 -4.55 30.50 -20.48
CA ARG A 342 -5.74 29.71 -20.71
C ARG A 342 -6.68 29.82 -19.52
N TRP A 343 -7.97 29.95 -19.81
CA TRP A 343 -9.01 29.93 -18.80
C TRP A 343 -9.24 28.50 -18.30
N LEU A 344 -9.33 28.33 -16.98
CA LEU A 344 -9.76 27.09 -16.33
C LEU A 344 -11.15 27.31 -15.74
N ASP A 345 -12.11 26.45 -16.09
CA ASP A 345 -13.50 26.59 -15.66
C ASP A 345 -13.73 26.12 -14.22
N ILE A 346 -13.28 26.91 -13.25
CA ILE A 346 -13.43 26.66 -11.80
C ILE A 346 -14.46 27.58 -11.15
N ILE A 347 -15.28 28.30 -11.94
CA ILE A 347 -16.19 29.33 -11.42
C ILE A 347 -17.18 28.74 -10.42
N HIS A 348 -17.75 27.58 -10.75
CA HIS A 348 -18.74 26.90 -9.93
C HIS A 348 -18.16 26.27 -8.66
N ASP A 349 -16.92 25.77 -8.74
CA ASP A 349 -16.27 25.06 -7.64
C ASP A 349 -15.52 26.02 -6.68
N TYR A 350 -14.82 27.00 -7.24
CA TYR A 350 -13.94 27.94 -6.51
C TYR A 350 -14.16 29.38 -6.98
N PRO A 351 -15.30 30.01 -6.63
CA PRO A 351 -15.65 31.36 -7.11
C PRO A 351 -14.65 32.43 -6.65
N HIS A 352 -13.96 32.23 -5.54
CA HIS A 352 -12.92 33.15 -5.06
C HIS A 352 -11.67 33.11 -5.93
N HIS A 353 -11.15 31.92 -6.23
CA HIS A 353 -10.02 31.77 -7.14
C HIS A 353 -10.35 32.08 -8.59
N ALA A 354 -11.60 31.88 -9.01
CA ALA A 354 -12.07 32.31 -10.34
C ALA A 354 -12.00 33.85 -10.53
N ARG A 355 -12.24 34.64 -9.46
CA ARG A 355 -12.04 36.10 -9.52
C ARG A 355 -10.57 36.48 -9.70
N ILE A 356 -9.66 35.77 -9.02
CA ILE A 356 -8.21 35.96 -9.18
C ILE A 356 -7.79 35.59 -10.61
N ALA A 357 -8.22 34.43 -11.10
CA ALA A 357 -7.97 33.99 -12.47
C ALA A 357 -8.46 35.02 -13.51
N SER A 358 -9.64 35.60 -13.28
CA SER A 358 -10.19 36.66 -14.15
C SER A 358 -9.32 37.92 -14.15
N ALA A 359 -8.86 38.36 -12.98
CA ALA A 359 -7.92 39.48 -12.89
C ALA A 359 -6.57 39.19 -13.58
N MET A 360 -6.14 37.92 -13.57
CA MET A 360 -4.93 37.44 -14.24
C MET A 360 -5.07 37.21 -15.75
N MET A 361 -6.25 37.40 -16.35
CA MET A 361 -6.39 37.34 -17.83
C MET A 361 -5.65 38.46 -18.55
N GLN A 362 -5.21 39.49 -17.80
CA GLN A 362 -4.37 40.57 -18.29
C GLN A 362 -3.06 40.59 -17.48
N PRO A 363 -1.93 40.98 -18.08
CA PRO A 363 -0.67 41.18 -17.36
C PRO A 363 -0.84 42.21 -16.25
N ARG A 364 -0.67 41.78 -14.99
CA ARG A 364 -0.78 42.62 -13.79
C ARG A 364 0.22 42.21 -12.71
N ARG A 365 0.55 43.12 -11.80
CA ARG A 365 1.36 42.80 -10.61
C ARG A 365 0.51 42.11 -9.55
N LEU A 366 1.15 41.36 -8.66
CA LEU A 366 0.46 40.56 -7.63
C LEU A 366 -0.46 41.39 -6.71
N HIS A 367 -0.06 42.60 -6.33
CA HIS A 367 -0.91 43.49 -5.52
C HIS A 367 -2.10 44.06 -6.29
N GLU A 368 -1.94 44.35 -7.59
CA GLU A 368 -3.02 44.83 -8.46
C GLU A 368 -4.04 43.70 -8.71
N ILE A 369 -3.56 42.46 -8.81
CA ILE A 369 -4.41 41.26 -8.89
C ILE A 369 -5.20 41.11 -7.59
N ALA A 370 -4.55 41.19 -6.43
CA ALA A 370 -5.19 41.10 -5.12
C ALA A 370 -6.29 42.16 -4.95
N GLU A 371 -6.01 43.41 -5.32
CA GLU A 371 -6.96 44.52 -5.25
C GLU A 371 -8.15 44.29 -6.19
N ALA A 372 -7.89 43.98 -7.48
CA ALA A 372 -8.94 43.78 -8.48
C ALA A 372 -9.83 42.58 -8.14
N ALA A 373 -9.24 41.50 -7.64
CA ALA A 373 -9.96 40.31 -7.24
C ALA A 373 -10.63 40.44 -5.86
N LYS A 374 -10.30 41.47 -5.06
CA LYS A 374 -10.65 41.58 -3.64
C LYS A 374 -10.26 40.32 -2.87
N ALA A 375 -8.99 39.93 -3.00
CA ALA A 375 -8.39 38.75 -2.41
C ALA A 375 -7.15 39.13 -1.59
N THR A 376 -6.75 38.25 -0.68
CA THR A 376 -5.51 38.37 0.08
C THR A 376 -4.30 38.03 -0.80
N MET A 377 -3.12 38.51 -0.39
CA MET A 377 -1.88 38.18 -1.11
C MET A 377 -1.57 36.67 -1.06
N THR A 378 -1.89 36.01 0.06
CA THR A 378 -1.79 34.57 0.27
C THR A 378 -2.57 33.80 -0.81
N GLU A 379 -3.86 34.11 -0.98
CA GLU A 379 -4.72 33.45 -1.98
C GLU A 379 -4.24 33.71 -3.42
N VAL A 380 -3.69 34.90 -3.69
CA VAL A 380 -3.09 35.21 -4.99
C VAL A 380 -1.85 34.36 -5.23
N PHE A 381 -0.98 34.20 -4.23
CA PHE A 381 0.20 33.35 -4.34
C PHE A 381 -0.18 31.88 -4.59
N ASP A 382 -1.17 31.37 -3.86
CA ASP A 382 -1.67 30.00 -4.06
C ASP A 382 -2.22 29.81 -5.47
N SER A 383 -3.00 30.78 -5.96
CA SER A 383 -3.56 30.75 -7.32
C SER A 383 -2.47 30.79 -8.38
N VAL A 384 -1.46 31.67 -8.23
CA VAL A 384 -0.32 31.80 -9.15
C VAL A 384 0.45 30.49 -9.22
N ASN A 385 0.78 29.88 -8.09
CA ASN A 385 1.46 28.58 -8.04
C ASN A 385 0.60 27.48 -8.68
N ALA A 386 -0.71 27.47 -8.43
CA ALA A 386 -1.62 26.49 -9.02
C ALA A 386 -1.70 26.59 -10.55
N PHE A 387 -1.76 27.79 -11.10
CA PHE A 387 -1.70 28.01 -12.56
C PHE A 387 -0.32 27.71 -13.15
N HIS A 388 0.76 27.94 -12.40
CA HIS A 388 2.10 27.53 -12.81
C HIS A 388 2.21 26.01 -12.92
N ALA A 389 1.70 25.27 -11.95
CA ALA A 389 1.79 23.81 -11.92
C ALA A 389 1.13 23.16 -13.15
N ILE A 390 0.03 23.71 -13.66
CA ILE A 390 -0.63 23.21 -14.87
C ILE A 390 -0.05 23.76 -16.17
N GLY A 391 0.94 24.66 -16.10
CA GLY A 391 1.63 25.24 -17.26
C GLY A 391 0.91 26.42 -17.92
N ASP A 392 -0.15 26.95 -17.31
CA ASP A 392 -0.97 28.02 -17.89
C ASP A 392 -0.53 29.43 -17.46
N LEU A 393 0.44 29.56 -16.54
CA LEU A 393 0.98 30.83 -16.08
C LEU A 393 2.13 31.37 -16.97
N ARG A 394 2.11 32.68 -17.21
CA ARG A 394 3.25 33.45 -17.74
C ARG A 394 3.60 34.58 -16.77
N TRP A 395 4.87 34.95 -16.76
CA TRP A 395 5.36 36.02 -15.92
C TRP A 395 6.57 36.71 -16.51
N GLU A 396 6.76 37.98 -16.15
CA GLU A 396 7.93 38.78 -16.46
C GLU A 396 8.51 39.37 -15.18
N ALA A 397 9.81 39.13 -14.95
CA ALA A 397 10.55 39.75 -13.85
C ALA A 397 10.56 41.27 -14.03
N LYS A 398 10.56 42.02 -12.93
CA LYS A 398 10.78 43.46 -13.02
C LYS A 398 12.17 43.70 -13.61
N PRO A 399 12.32 44.53 -14.66
CA PRO A 399 13.65 44.90 -15.13
C PRO A 399 14.41 45.55 -13.98
N ARG A 400 15.54 44.96 -13.58
CA ARG A 400 16.50 45.63 -12.70
C ARG A 400 16.96 46.86 -13.49
N GLY A 401 16.61 48.04 -12.99
CA GLY A 401 17.00 49.30 -13.63
C GLY A 401 18.50 49.27 -13.90
N GLU A 402 18.89 49.60 -15.13
CA GLU A 402 20.29 49.80 -15.49
C GLU A 402 20.96 50.69 -14.43
N PRO A 403 22.20 50.36 -14.01
CA PRO A 403 22.93 51.26 -13.14
C PRO A 403 23.03 52.60 -13.86
N ARG A 404 22.46 53.65 -13.24
CA ARG A 404 22.67 55.04 -13.64
C ARG A 404 24.18 55.24 -13.80
N SER A 405 24.64 55.30 -15.05
CA SER A 405 25.99 55.73 -15.36
C SER A 405 26.11 57.18 -14.90
N ALA A 406 27.06 57.40 -14.00
CA ALA A 406 27.33 58.67 -13.33
C ALA A 406 27.80 59.75 -14.31
#